data_AF-A0A317Z9R7-F1
#
_entry.id   AF-A0A317Z9R7-F1
#
_cell.length_a   1.000
_cell.length_b   1.000
_cell.length_c   1.000
_cell.angle_alpha   90.00
_cell.angle_beta   90.00
_cell.angle_gamma   90.00
#
_symmetry.space_group_name_H-M   'P 1'
#
loop_
_entity.id
_entity.type
_entity.pdbx_description
1 polymer ?
#
loop_
_entity_poly.entity_id
_entity_poly.type
_entity_poly.pdbx_seq_one_letter_code
_entity_poly.pdbx_strand_id
1 'polypeptide(L)' 'MIHLAVQNIENTIAENLLEVDYGSFKDTYSKNEARMIEFDFYKTESNAVIFQLLICENFILYQGTRFVIKQAV' A
#
# COMPACT_ATOMS: atom_id res chain seq x y z
N MET A 1 12.29 -2.35 10.15
CA MET A 1 10.96 -2.99 10.08
C MET A 1 10.19 -2.27 9.00
N ILE A 2 9.66 -2.99 8.01
CA ILE A 2 8.83 -2.40 6.95
C ILE A 2 7.44 -2.22 7.54
N HIS A 3 6.86 -1.04 7.37
CA HIS A 3 5.52 -0.72 7.86
C HIS A 3 4.77 0.02 6.76
N LEU A 4 3.63 -0.54 6.36
CA LEU A 4 2.77 0.02 5.33
C LEU A 4 1.42 0.40 5.95
N ALA A 5 0.85 1.48 5.44
CA ALA A 5 -0.53 1.86 5.72
C ALA A 5 -1.21 2.27 4.42
N VAL A 6 -2.52 2.06 4.34
CA VAL A 6 -3.36 2.54 3.23
C VAL A 6 -4.09 3.80 3.67
N GLN A 7 -4.23 4.76 2.77
CA GLN A 7 -5.00 5.99 2.98
C GLN A 7 -5.93 6.20 1.79
N ASN A 8 -7.20 6.53 2.05
CA ASN A 8 -8.14 6.84 0.97
C ASN A 8 -7.85 8.19 0.30
N ILE A 9 -8.35 8.36 -0.92
CA ILE A 9 -8.13 9.59 -1.70
C ILE A 9 -8.66 10.86 -1.00
N GLU A 10 -9.73 10.75 -0.22
CA GLU A 10 -10.28 11.87 0.56
C GLU A 10 -9.43 12.24 1.79
N ASN A 11 -8.42 11.44 2.15
CA ASN A 11 -7.57 11.60 3.34
C ASN A 11 -8.36 11.58 4.68
N THR A 12 -9.51 10.92 4.70
CA THR A 12 -10.37 10.79 5.89
C THR A 12 -10.17 9.47 6.63
N ILE A 13 -9.62 8.46 5.96
CA ILE A 13 -9.37 7.12 6.49
C ILE A 13 -7.92 6.76 6.21
N ALA A 14 -7.22 6.27 7.24
CA ALA A 14 -5.88 5.72 7.12
C ALA A 14 -5.72 4.54 8.09
N GLU A 15 -5.28 3.39 7.59
CA GLU A 15 -5.20 2.14 8.36
C GLU A 15 -3.91 1.38 8.07
N ASN A 16 -3.40 0.68 9.08
CA ASN A 16 -2.19 -0.13 8.94
C ASN A 16 -2.46 -1.41 8.13
N LEU A 17 -1.52 -1.80 7.29
CA LEU A 17 -1.59 -3.06 6.54
C LEU A 17 -0.81 -4.15 7.32
N LEU A 18 -1.54 -4.92 8.13
CA LEU A 18 -0.95 -5.93 9.00
C LEU A 18 -0.70 -7.26 8.28
N GLU A 19 -1.55 -7.61 7.31
CA GLU A 19 -1.49 -8.87 6.55
C GLU A 19 -0.70 -8.75 5.22
N VAL A 20 0.35 -7.92 5.24
CA VAL A 20 1.30 -7.82 4.12
C VAL A 20 2.24 -9.02 4.12
N ASP A 21 2.44 -9.64 2.97
CA ASP A 21 3.57 -10.55 2.79
C ASP A 21 4.86 -9.75 2.59
N TYR A 22 5.65 -9.61 3.66
CA TYR A 22 6.93 -8.91 3.57
C TYR A 22 7.99 -9.67 2.78
N GLY A 23 7.77 -10.94 2.45
CA GLY A 23 8.61 -11.69 1.52
C GLY A 23 8.42 -11.25 0.06
N SER A 24 7.24 -10.73 -0.30
CA SER A 24 6.95 -10.23 -1.65
C SER A 24 7.22 -8.72 -1.82
N PHE A 25 7.47 -8.00 -0.72
CA PHE A 25 7.72 -6.56 -0.75
C PHE A 25 8.96 -6.18 -1.58
N LYS A 26 8.79 -5.24 -2.52
CA LYS A 26 9.86 -4.63 -3.31
C LYS A 26 9.76 -3.12 -3.28
N ASP A 27 10.90 -2.44 -3.19
CA ASP A 27 11.04 -0.98 -3.34
C ASP A 27 12.06 -0.72 -4.46
N THR A 28 11.53 -0.38 -5.63
CA THR A 28 12.32 -0.17 -6.85
C THR A 28 12.45 1.32 -7.10
N TYR A 29 13.68 1.81 -7.18
CA TYR A 29 13.98 3.21 -7.47
C TYR A 29 14.91 3.34 -8.67
N SER A 30 14.52 4.18 -9.63
CA SER A 30 15.37 4.61 -10.74
C SER A 30 15.45 6.13 -10.75
N LYS A 31 16.69 6.64 -10.77
CA LYS A 31 16.97 8.08 -10.70
C LYS A 31 16.37 8.80 -11.92
N ASN A 32 15.59 9.84 -11.66
CA ASN A 32 14.89 10.66 -12.67
C ASN A 32 13.83 9.90 -13.50
N GLU A 33 13.43 8.69 -13.09
CA GLU A 33 12.30 7.97 -13.69
C GLU A 33 11.16 7.82 -12.68
N ALA A 34 11.27 6.83 -11.79
CA ALA A 34 10.20 6.44 -10.89
C ALA A 34 10.73 5.77 -9.62
N ARG A 35 9.93 5.86 -8.56
CA ARG A 35 10.00 4.99 -7.40
C ARG A 35 8.68 4.23 -7.31
N MET A 36 8.75 2.92 -7.17
CA MET A 36 7.59 2.04 -7.07
C MET A 36 7.77 1.10 -5.90
N ILE A 37 6.68 0.84 -5.19
CA ILE A 37 6.61 -0.26 -4.23
C ILE A 37 5.61 -1.29 -4.75
N GLU A 38 5.93 -2.56 -4.55
CA GLU A 38 5.10 -3.71 -4.88
C GLU A 38 5.03 -4.62 -3.66
N PHE A 39 3.86 -5.19 -3.38
CA PHE A 39 3.65 -6.12 -2.27
C PHE A 39 2.35 -6.88 -2.48
N ASP A 40 2.27 -8.06 -1.84
CA ASP A 40 1.03 -8.80 -1.73
C ASP A 40 0.38 -8.52 -0.37
N PHE A 41 -0.94 -8.39 -0.37
CA PHE A 41 -1.74 -8.23 0.84
C PHE A 41 -2.89 -9.24 0.82
N TYR A 42 -2.99 -10.07 1.87
CA TYR A 42 -3.98 -11.14 1.90
C TYR A 42 -5.29 -10.69 2.55
N LYS A 43 -6.40 -10.89 1.83
CA LYS A 43 -7.73 -10.70 2.40
C LYS A 43 -8.04 -11.78 3.44
N THR A 44 -8.50 -11.34 4.59
CA THR A 44 -9.09 -12.14 5.66
C THR A 44 -10.48 -11.59 6.00
N GLU A 45 -11.24 -12.30 6.84
CA GLU A 45 -12.52 -11.77 7.33
C GLU A 45 -12.32 -10.51 8.18
N SER A 46 -11.25 -10.46 8.98
CA SER A 46 -10.95 -9.36 9.89
C SER A 46 -10.47 -8.09 9.19
N ASN A 47 -9.80 -8.20 8.03
CA ASN A 47 -9.28 -7.04 7.30
C ASN A 47 -10.13 -6.66 6.07
N ALA A 48 -11.32 -7.23 5.92
CA ALA A 48 -12.13 -7.06 4.71
C ALA A 48 -12.42 -5.58 4.36
N VAL A 49 -12.59 -4.71 5.37
CA VAL A 49 -12.79 -3.27 5.18
C VAL A 49 -11.50 -2.59 4.71
N ILE A 50 -10.36 -2.93 5.30
CA ILE A 50 -9.05 -2.39 4.91
C ILE A 50 -8.72 -2.83 3.47
N PHE A 51 -9.02 -4.08 3.13
CA PHE A 51 -8.82 -4.62 1.79
C PHE A 51 -9.58 -3.80 0.72
N GLN A 52 -10.76 -3.28 1.03
CA GLN A 52 -11.53 -2.42 0.11
C GLN A 52 -10.85 -1.07 -0.18
N LEU A 53 -9.90 -0.65 0.66
CA LEU A 53 -9.12 0.58 0.44
C LEU A 53 -7.96 0.36 -0.55
N LEU A 54 -7.61 -0.89 -0.88
CA LEU A 54 -6.53 -1.23 -1.82
C LEU A 54 -7.01 -1.15 -3.28
N ILE A 55 -7.50 0.02 -3.68
CA ILE A 55 -8.00 0.31 -5.03
C ILE A 55 -7.21 1.46 -5.65
N CYS A 56 -7.26 1.59 -6.98
CA CYS A 56 -6.55 2.64 -7.69
C CYS A 56 -6.89 4.05 -7.16
N GLU A 57 -5.90 4.94 -7.23
CA GLU A 57 -5.92 6.32 -6.75
C GLU A 57 -5.93 6.53 -5.23
N ASN A 58 -6.18 5.48 -4.43
CA ASN A 58 -5.81 5.50 -3.02
C ASN A 58 -4.29 5.45 -2.86
N PHE A 59 -3.83 5.65 -1.62
CA PHE A 59 -2.43 5.82 -1.31
C PHE A 59 -1.87 4.74 -0.40
N ILE A 60 -0.62 4.37 -0.62
CA ILE A 60 0.19 3.63 0.35
C ILE A 60 1.19 4.58 1.00
N LEU A 61 1.22 4.58 2.34
CA LEU A 61 2.15 5.32 3.15
C LEU A 61 3.32 4.40 3.53
N TYR A 62 4.52 4.80 3.14
CA TYR A 62 5.73 4.04 3.42
C TYR A 62 6.92 4.97 3.62
N GLN A 63 7.59 4.85 4.77
CA GLN A 63 8.77 5.66 5.15
C GLN A 63 8.58 7.17 4.95
N GLY A 64 7.42 7.71 5.35
CA GLY A 64 7.11 9.14 5.20
C GLY A 64 6.83 9.59 3.77
N THR A 65 6.79 8.66 2.81
CA THR A 65 6.45 8.92 1.40
C THR A 65 5.07 8.37 1.09
N ARG A 66 4.32 9.07 0.25
CA ARG A 66 3.00 8.66 -0.24
C ARG A 66 3.12 8.14 -1.67
N PHE A 67 2.73 6.89 -1.87
CA PHE A 67 2.68 6.21 -3.17
C PHE A 67 1.23 6.12 -3.63
N VAL A 68 0.97 6.31 -4.91
CA VAL A 68 -0.39 6.16 -5.48
C VAL A 68 -0.55 4.72 -5.96
N ILE A 69 -1.64 4.07 -5.59
CA ILE A 69 -2.00 2.75 -6.13
C ILE A 69 -2.43 2.98 -7.58
N LYS A 70 -1.66 2.45 -8.53
CA LYS A 70 -1.99 2.50 -9.97
C LYS A 70 -2.42 1.16 -10.54
N GLN A 71 -2.16 0.09 -9.80
CA GLN A 71 -2.52 -1.28 -10.17
C GLN A 71 -2.82 -2.06 -8.89
N ALA A 72 -3.96 -2.75 -8.88
CA ALA A 72 -4.36 -3.71 -7.86
C ALA A 72 -4.97 -4.91 -8.61
N VAL A 73 -4.47 -6.12 -8.34
CA VAL A 73 -4.84 -7.35 -9.06
C VAL A 73 -5.20 -8.43 -8.05
#